data_AF-A0A2K5L700-F1
#
_entry.id   AF-A0A2K5L700-F1
#
_cell.length_a   1.000
_cell.length_b   1.000
_cell.length_c   1.000
_cell.angle_alpha   90.00
_cell.angle_beta   90.00
_cell.angle_gamma   90.00
#
_symmetry.space_group_name_H-M   'P 1'
#
loop_
_entity.id
_entity.type
_entity.pdbx_description
1 polymer ?
#
loop_
_entity_poly.entity_id
_entity_poly.type
_entity_poly.pdbx_seq_one_letter_code
_entity_poly.pdbx_strand_id
1 'polypeptide(L)' 'ILPTPVILLKEGTDSSQGIPQLVSNISACQVIAEAVRTTLGPRGMDKLIVDGR' A
#
# COMPACT_ATOMS: atom_id res chain seq x y z
N ILE A 1 -1.47 36.83 17.76
CA ILE A 1 -1.01 35.42 17.65
C ILE A 1 -2.11 34.70 16.89
N LEU A 2 -1.86 34.30 15.64
CA LEU A 2 -2.87 33.64 14.81
C LEU A 2 -3.04 32.18 15.29
N PRO A 3 -4.27 31.67 15.41
CA PRO A 3 -4.51 30.28 15.79
C PRO A 3 -3.99 29.35 14.69
N THR A 4 -3.22 28.33 15.09
CA THR A 4 -2.75 27.28 14.18
C THR A 4 -3.94 26.43 13.74
N PRO A 5 -4.12 26.19 12.42
CA PRO A 5 -5.22 25.36 11.93
C PRO A 5 -5.06 23.91 12.39
N VAL A 6 -6.13 23.36 12.97
CA VAL A 6 -6.20 21.96 13.41
C VAL A 6 -6.75 21.12 12.25
N ILE A 7 -5.97 20.13 11.81
CA ILE A 7 -6.37 19.18 10.77
C ILE A 7 -6.95 17.94 11.45
N LEU A 8 -8.24 17.67 11.23
CA LEU A 8 -8.92 16.45 11.67
C LEU A 8 -8.82 15.39 10.58
N LEU A 9 -8.05 14.34 10.84
CA LEU A 9 -7.96 13.18 9.97
C LEU A 9 -9.09 12.19 10.29
N LYS A 10 -9.51 11.40 9.29
CA LYS A 10 -10.52 10.36 9.49
C LYS A 10 -10.01 9.34 10.51
N GLU A 11 -10.91 8.81 11.34
CA GLU A 11 -10.57 7.74 12.28
C GLU A 11 -9.96 6.52 11.54
N GLY A 12 -8.81 6.05 12.02
CA GLY A 12 -8.00 5.01 11.36
C GLY A 12 -7.02 5.51 10.30
N THR A 13 -6.86 6.84 10.13
CA THR A 13 -5.80 7.38 9.26
C THR A 13 -4.44 7.09 9.88
N ASP A 14 -3.59 6.37 9.15
CA ASP A 14 -2.21 6.10 9.56
C ASP A 14 -1.46 7.44 9.69
N SER A 15 -1.08 7.78 10.93
CA SER A 15 -0.34 8.99 11.25
C SER A 15 1.17 8.74 11.24
N SER A 16 1.63 7.59 10.75
CA SER A 16 3.06 7.34 10.62
C SER A 16 3.67 8.30 9.58
N GLN A 17 4.86 8.81 9.88
CA GLN A 17 5.54 9.83 9.10
C GLN A 17 7.03 9.52 9.04
N GLY A 18 7.71 10.06 8.02
CA GLY A 18 9.16 9.90 7.86
C GLY A 18 9.56 8.48 7.45
N ILE A 19 10.69 7.99 7.99
CA ILE A 19 11.31 6.72 7.57
C ILE A 19 10.36 5.51 7.73
N PRO A 20 9.62 5.34 8.85
CA PRO A 20 8.69 4.22 8.99
C PRO A 20 7.61 4.17 7.90
N GLN A 21 7.08 5.33 7.48
CA GLN A 21 6.10 5.41 6.39
C GLN A 21 6.71 5.02 5.04
N LEU A 22 7.98 5.41 4.79
CA LEU A 22 8.69 4.99 3.57
C LEU A 22 8.90 3.47 3.55
N VAL A 23 9.27 2.86 4.68
CA VAL A 23 9.42 1.41 4.79
C VAL A 23 8.09 0.70 4.57
N SER A 24 7.00 1.23 5.14
CA SER A 24 5.64 0.72 4.90
C SER A 24 5.28 0.75 3.40
N ASN A 25 5.55 1.86 2.71
CA ASN A 25 5.28 1.99 1.28
C ASN A 25 6.12 0.99 0.44
N ILE A 26 7.39 0.81 0.78
CA ILE A 26 8.25 -0.17 0.11
C ILE A 26 7.71 -1.59 0.30
N SER A 27 7.29 -1.94 1.52
CA SER A 27 6.71 -3.25 1.81
C SER A 27 5.42 -3.48 1.02
N ALA A 28 4.54 -2.49 0.95
CA ALA A 28 3.32 -2.57 0.13
C ALA A 28 3.65 -2.82 -1.35
N CYS A 29 4.62 -2.09 -1.91
CA CYS A 29 5.08 -2.30 -3.30
C CYS A 29 5.67 -3.70 -3.50
N GLN A 30 6.44 -4.22 -2.54
CA GLN A 30 6.98 -5.58 -2.60
C GLN A 30 5.89 -6.64 -2.65
N VAL A 31 4.83 -6.49 -1.84
CA VAL A 31 3.67 -7.41 -1.84
C VAL A 31 2.98 -7.40 -3.20
N ILE A 32 2.77 -6.22 -3.79
CA ILE A 32 2.17 -6.10 -5.12
C ILE A 32 3.07 -6.75 -6.18
N ALA A 33 4.37 -6.49 -6.13
CA ALA A 33 5.33 -7.08 -7.06
C ALA A 33 5.34 -8.61 -6.96
N GLU A 34 5.27 -9.17 -5.75
CA GLU A 34 5.18 -10.62 -5.54
C GLU A 34 3.89 -11.20 -6.10
N ALA A 35 2.76 -10.50 -5.92
CA ALA A 35 1.47 -10.94 -6.45
C ALA A 35 1.49 -11.14 -7.97
N VAL A 36 2.23 -10.31 -8.72
CA VAL A 36 2.31 -10.38 -10.19
C VAL A 36 3.58 -11.06 -10.72
N ARG A 37 4.59 -11.32 -9.89
CA ARG A 37 5.91 -11.81 -10.35
C ARG A 37 5.82 -13.04 -11.26
N THR A 38 4.95 -13.99 -10.93
CA THR A 38 4.85 -15.24 -11.66
C THR A 38 4.20 -15.12 -13.04
N THR A 39 3.58 -13.98 -13.36
CA THR A 39 2.90 -13.75 -14.63
C THR A 39 3.85 -13.25 -15.72
N LEU A 40 5.11 -12.95 -15.39
CA LEU A 40 6.08 -12.37 -16.32
C LEU A 40 6.77 -13.45 -17.17
N GLY A 41 6.88 -13.19 -18.47
CA GLY A 41 7.59 -14.03 -19.46
C GLY A 41 6.63 -14.76 -20.41
N PRO A 42 7.15 -15.38 -21.48
CA PRO A 42 6.32 -16.06 -22.50
C PRO A 42 5.57 -17.28 -21.97
N ARG A 43 5.88 -17.74 -20.75
CA ARG A 43 5.21 -18.81 -20.01
C ARG A 43 4.80 -18.36 -18.60
N GLY A 44 4.39 -17.10 -18.47
CA GLY A 44 3.84 -16.57 -17.23
C GLY A 44 2.64 -17.39 -16.76
N MET A 45 2.50 -17.56 -15.44
CA MET A 45 1.39 -18.29 -14.84
C MET A 45 0.16 -17.41 -14.73
N ASP A 46 -1.00 -17.99 -15.01
CA ASP A 46 -2.28 -17.34 -14.76
C ASP A 46 -2.55 -17.21 -13.25
N LYS A 47 -3.30 -16.17 -12.89
CA LYS A 47 -3.82 -15.99 -11.54
C LYS A 47 -5.34 -16.14 -11.57
N LEU A 48 -5.86 -17.04 -10.75
CA LEU A 48 -7.29 -17.15 -10.52
C LEU A 48 -7.67 -16.24 -9.34
N ILE A 49 -8.52 -15.25 -9.60
CA ILE A 49 -9.08 -14.37 -8.57
C ILE A 49 -10.57 -14.69 -8.46
N VAL A 50 -11.06 -14.83 -7.23
CA VAL A 50 -12.47 -15.09 -6.93
C VAL A 50 -12.95 -13.94 -6.06
N ASP A 51 -14.13 -13.38 -6.38
CA ASP A 51 -14.78 -12.40 -5.52
C ASP A 51 -15.29 -13.07 -4.24
N GLY A 52 -15.07 -12.45 -3.09
CA GLY A 52 -15.36 -13.02 -1.77
C GLY A 52 -16.77 -12.71 -1.26
N ARG A 53 -17.72 -12.43 -2.16
CA ARG A 53 -19.13 -12.19 -1.80
C ARG A 53 -19.87 -13.49 -1.50
#